data_AF-X5URV5-F1
#
_entry.id   AF-X5URV5-F1
#
_cell.length_a   1.000
_cell.length_b   1.000
_cell.length_c   1.000
_cell.angle_alpha   90.00
_cell.angle_beta   90.00
_cell.angle_gamma   90.00
#
_symmetry.space_group_name_H-M   'P 1'
#
loop_
_entity.id
_entity.type
_entity.pdbx_description
1 polymer ?
#
loop_
_entity_poly.entity_id
_entity_poly.type
_entity_poly.pdbx_seq_one_letter_code
_entity_poly.pdbx_strand_id
1 'polypeptide(L)'
;MVATPIDIAQAATATTATLLKWQKSMEERATFRQNMDESRRAIQASSELLKRLRQRYRDDMAQSWEDAGPATVPVSAYQADVIRSAFRGLVRETGKPECQWRDLAKALVRDFTGCERIEAALVDWIVGKWPQPPSGPAALGVWEKQQQDQQTLRDETKR
;
A
#
# COMPACT_ATOMS: atom_id res chain seq x y z
N MET A 1 23.89 41.23 62.35
CA MET A 1 24.96 40.51 61.64
C MET A 1 25.05 41.11 60.24
N VAL A 2 26.19 41.73 59.87
CA VAL A 2 26.38 42.36 58.55
C VAL A 2 26.89 41.29 57.59
N ALA A 3 26.24 41.13 56.43
CA ALA A 3 26.63 40.16 55.42
C ALA A 3 28.07 40.43 54.93
N THR A 4 28.89 39.39 54.83
CA THR A 4 30.29 39.57 54.44
C THR A 4 30.37 39.80 52.91
N PRO A 5 31.40 40.52 52.42
CA PRO A 5 31.56 40.76 50.98
C PRO A 5 31.63 39.48 50.14
N ILE A 6 32.07 38.38 50.74
CA ILE A 6 32.15 37.06 50.11
C ILE A 6 30.75 36.48 49.90
N ASP A 7 29.85 36.63 50.87
CA ASP A 7 28.45 36.19 50.73
C ASP A 7 27.74 36.97 49.62
N ILE A 8 28.04 38.27 49.47
CA ILE A 8 27.50 39.12 48.41
C ILE A 8 28.03 38.69 47.04
N ALA A 9 29.33 38.41 46.93
CA ALA A 9 29.94 37.94 45.69
C ALA A 9 29.42 36.55 45.27
N GLN A 10 29.24 35.64 46.23
CA GLN A 10 28.65 34.31 45.98
C GLN A 10 27.19 34.41 45.56
N ALA A 11 26.40 35.26 46.21
CA ALA A 11 25.01 35.51 45.84
C ALA A 11 24.90 36.06 44.41
N ALA A 12 25.73 37.06 44.06
CA ALA A 12 25.77 37.63 42.71
C ALA A 12 26.12 36.57 41.65
N THR A 13 27.11 35.72 41.94
CA THR A 13 27.54 34.63 41.04
C THR A 13 26.46 33.54 40.88
N ALA A 14 25.75 33.21 41.96
CA ALA A 14 24.64 32.27 41.91
C ALA A 14 23.49 32.80 41.04
N THR A 15 23.12 34.09 41.17
CA THR A 15 22.08 34.71 40.35
C THR A 15 22.44 34.79 38.87
N THR A 16 23.69 35.11 38.52
CA THR A 16 24.11 35.16 37.11
C THR A 16 24.15 33.77 36.49
N ALA A 17 24.61 32.75 37.24
CA ALA A 17 24.58 31.37 36.79
C ALA A 17 23.14 30.86 36.56
N THR A 18 22.18 31.26 37.40
CA THR A 18 20.77 30.91 37.16
C THR A 18 20.24 31.58 35.90
N LEU A 19 20.44 32.89 35.74
CA LEU A 19 19.98 33.64 34.58
C LEU A 19 20.51 33.07 33.24
N LEU A 20 21.80 32.71 33.20
CA LEU A 20 22.40 32.08 32.02
C LEU A 20 21.78 30.69 31.72
N LYS A 21 21.47 29.92 32.76
CA LYS A 21 20.79 28.63 32.61
C LYS A 21 19.36 28.80 32.07
N TRP A 22 18.64 29.80 32.55
CA TRP A 22 17.31 30.14 32.05
C TRP A 22 17.34 30.61 30.60
N GLN A 23 18.32 31.43 30.22
CA GLN A 23 18.47 31.89 28.83
C GLN A 23 18.69 30.72 27.87
N LYS A 24 19.66 29.83 28.17
CA LYS A 24 19.93 28.65 27.33
C LYS A 24 18.73 27.72 27.23
N SER A 25 18.03 27.48 28.34
CA SER A 25 16.81 26.66 28.34
C SER A 25 15.68 27.29 27.52
N MET A 26 15.55 28.62 27.52
CA MET A 26 14.57 29.34 26.71
C MET A 26 14.92 29.32 25.23
N GLU A 27 16.19 29.46 24.87
CA GLU A 27 16.69 29.33 23.49
C GLU A 27 16.46 27.91 22.94
N GLU A 28 16.74 26.87 23.72
CA GLU A 28 16.45 25.47 23.37
C GLU A 28 14.95 25.21 23.18
N ARG A 29 14.10 25.83 24.00
CA ARG A 29 12.64 25.73 23.85
C ARG A 29 12.11 26.50 22.64
N ALA A 30 12.77 27.60 22.25
CA ALA A 30 12.39 28.38 21.07
C ALA A 30 12.72 27.63 19.78
N THR A 31 13.91 27.04 19.67
CA THR A 31 14.32 26.24 18.50
C THR A 31 13.50 24.96 18.38
N PHE A 32 13.17 24.31 19.49
CA PHE A 32 12.26 23.15 19.50
C PHE A 32 10.87 23.50 18.94
N ARG A 33 10.30 24.65 19.33
CA ARG A 33 9.00 25.12 18.81
C ARG A 33 9.06 25.40 17.31
N GLN A 34 10.12 26.07 16.86
CA GLN A 34 10.32 26.36 15.44
C GLN A 34 10.40 25.07 14.60
N ASN A 35 11.17 24.07 15.06
CA ASN A 35 11.26 22.77 14.40
C ASN A 35 9.89 22.06 14.34
N MET A 36 9.11 22.12 15.42
CA MET A 36 7.76 21.55 15.45
C MET A 36 6.80 22.26 14.48
N ASP A 37 6.92 23.58 14.35
CA ASP A 37 6.12 24.35 13.39
C ASP A 37 6.53 24.06 11.93
N GLU A 38 7.82 23.91 11.67
CA GLU A 38 8.36 23.49 10.37
C GLU A 38 7.87 22.08 10.00
N SER A 39 7.95 21.13 10.94
CA SER A 39 7.42 19.78 10.78
C SER A 39 5.92 19.78 10.49
N ARG A 40 5.14 20.60 11.22
CA ARG A 40 3.69 20.76 10.97
C ARG A 40 3.40 21.29 9.57
N ARG A 41 4.16 22.30 9.11
CA ARG A 41 4.02 22.86 7.75
C ARG A 41 4.36 21.84 6.68
N ALA A 42 5.45 21.09 6.85
CA ALA A 42 5.86 20.04 5.90
C ALA A 42 4.81 18.93 5.78
N ILE A 43 4.23 18.50 6.90
CA ILE A 43 3.14 17.51 6.93
C ILE A 43 1.90 18.05 6.22
N GLN A 44 1.53 19.31 6.45
CA GLN A 44 0.40 19.96 5.78
C GLN A 44 0.61 20.03 4.26
N ALA A 45 1.78 20.50 3.81
CA ALA A 45 2.12 20.58 2.40
C ALA A 45 2.07 19.21 1.71
N SER A 46 2.59 18.18 2.38
CA SER A 46 2.55 16.80 1.89
C SER A 46 1.12 16.26 1.83
N SER A 47 0.30 16.56 2.84
CA SER A 47 -1.12 16.18 2.86
C SER A 47 -1.91 16.84 1.73
N GLU A 48 -1.67 18.12 1.46
CA GLU A 48 -2.28 18.82 0.33
C GLU A 48 -1.84 18.24 -1.01
N LEU A 49 -0.56 17.90 -1.16
CA LEU A 49 -0.05 17.23 -2.36
C LEU A 49 -0.71 15.87 -2.57
N LEU A 50 -0.84 15.06 -1.51
CA LEU A 50 -1.53 13.76 -1.57
C LEU A 50 -3.00 13.92 -1.92
N LYS A 51 -3.69 14.93 -1.38
CA LYS A 51 -5.07 15.24 -1.76
C LYS A 51 -5.17 15.61 -3.23
N ARG A 52 -4.27 16.45 -3.74
CA ARG A 52 -4.22 16.84 -5.16
C ARG A 52 -3.92 15.65 -6.07
N LEU A 53 -2.98 14.77 -5.70
CA LEU A 53 -2.67 13.55 -6.44
C LEU A 53 -3.86 12.60 -6.49
N ARG A 54 -4.52 12.37 -5.35
CA ARG A 54 -5.71 11.53 -5.28
C ARG A 54 -6.87 12.14 -6.07
N GLN A 55 -7.00 13.46 -6.06
CA GLN A 55 -8.02 14.15 -6.82
C GLN A 55 -7.76 14.02 -8.32
N ARG A 56 -6.53 14.31 -8.78
CA ARG A 56 -6.14 14.07 -10.18
C ARG A 56 -6.37 12.64 -10.62
N TYR A 57 -5.95 11.66 -9.83
CA TYR A 57 -6.23 10.25 -10.15
C TYR A 57 -7.73 9.97 -10.30
N ARG A 58 -8.57 10.55 -9.43
CA ARG A 58 -10.04 10.45 -9.56
C ARG A 58 -10.56 11.18 -10.79
N ASP A 59 -10.03 12.35 -11.12
CA ASP A 59 -10.44 13.15 -12.27
C ASP A 59 -9.97 12.51 -13.59
N ASP A 60 -8.79 11.89 -13.62
CA ASP A 60 -8.26 11.13 -14.75
C ASP A 60 -9.07 9.84 -14.96
N MET A 61 -9.37 9.12 -13.87
CA MET A 61 -10.36 8.05 -13.89
C MET A 61 -11.74 8.57 -14.28
N ALA A 62 -12.03 9.85 -13.99
CA ALA A 62 -13.31 10.43 -14.31
C ALA A 62 -13.47 10.73 -15.80
N GLN A 63 -12.45 11.35 -16.38
CA GLN A 63 -12.35 11.62 -17.80
C GLN A 63 -12.24 10.32 -18.61
N SER A 64 -11.61 9.28 -18.04
CA SER A 64 -11.59 7.93 -18.62
C SER A 64 -13.00 7.31 -18.73
N TRP A 65 -13.99 7.69 -17.90
CA TRP A 65 -15.36 7.16 -18.00
C TRP A 65 -16.30 8.00 -18.87
N GLU A 66 -15.94 9.23 -19.24
CA GLU A 66 -16.71 10.04 -20.19
C GLU A 66 -16.30 9.84 -21.65
N ASP A 67 -15.06 9.39 -21.92
CA ASP A 67 -14.58 9.09 -23.28
C ASP A 67 -14.72 7.60 -23.69
N ALA A 68 -15.01 6.71 -22.73
CA ALA A 68 -15.22 5.29 -22.97
C ALA A 68 -16.69 4.89 -22.75
N GLY A 69 -17.46 4.76 -23.83
CA GLY A 69 -18.67 3.93 -23.76
C GLY A 69 -18.31 2.44 -23.55
N PRO A 70 -19.24 1.57 -23.13
CA PRO A 70 -20.10 1.62 -21.95
C PRO A 70 -19.49 0.85 -20.76
N ALA A 71 -19.28 1.52 -19.62
CA ALA A 71 -19.34 0.99 -18.24
C ALA A 71 -18.91 -0.47 -17.98
N THR A 72 -17.64 -0.81 -18.23
CA THR A 72 -16.95 -1.91 -17.53
C THR A 72 -15.82 -1.30 -16.71
N VAL A 73 -15.78 -1.59 -15.41
CA VAL A 73 -14.64 -1.17 -14.58
C VAL A 73 -13.45 -2.05 -14.96
N PRO A 74 -12.34 -1.48 -15.45
CA PRO A 74 -11.18 -2.27 -15.86
C PRO A 74 -10.58 -2.94 -14.62
N VAL A 75 -10.73 -4.26 -14.52
CA VAL A 75 -10.07 -5.07 -13.49
C VAL A 75 -8.59 -5.18 -13.85
N SER A 76 -7.71 -4.65 -13.01
CA SER A 76 -6.26 -4.82 -13.18
C SER A 76 -5.89 -6.30 -13.23
N ALA A 77 -4.89 -6.67 -14.03
CA ALA A 77 -4.42 -8.05 -14.17
C ALA A 77 -4.11 -8.72 -12.82
N TYR A 78 -3.55 -7.97 -11.87
CA TYR A 78 -3.32 -8.44 -10.50
C TYR A 78 -4.62 -8.81 -9.77
N GLN A 79 -5.65 -7.96 -9.89
CA GLN A 79 -6.95 -8.22 -9.28
C GLN A 79 -7.63 -9.42 -9.92
N ALA A 80 -7.50 -9.58 -11.24
CA ALA A 80 -7.99 -10.76 -11.95
C ALA A 80 -7.32 -12.05 -11.42
N ASP A 81 -6.00 -12.05 -11.18
CA ASP A 81 -5.26 -13.19 -10.61
C ASP A 81 -5.70 -13.53 -9.17
N VAL A 82 -5.95 -12.51 -8.34
CA VAL A 82 -6.45 -12.69 -6.96
C VAL A 82 -7.85 -13.31 -6.98
N ILE A 83 -8.77 -12.77 -7.79
CA ILE A 83 -10.12 -13.31 -7.96
C ILE A 83 -10.06 -14.76 -8.46
N ARG A 84 -9.20 -15.05 -9.44
CA ARG A 84 -9.01 -16.39 -9.98
C ARG A 84 -8.50 -17.38 -8.93
N SER A 85 -7.61 -16.93 -8.04
CA SER A 85 -7.09 -17.76 -6.95
C SER A 85 -8.13 -18.04 -5.87
N ALA A 86 -8.93 -17.04 -5.50
CA ALA A 86 -10.04 -17.20 -4.56
C ALA A 86 -11.14 -18.11 -5.12
N PHE A 87 -11.49 -17.94 -6.40
CA PHE A 87 -12.41 -18.82 -7.13
C PHE A 87 -11.97 -20.29 -7.05
N ARG A 88 -10.68 -20.55 -7.28
CA ARG A 88 -10.11 -21.91 -7.21
C ARG A 88 -10.20 -22.51 -5.81
N GLY A 89 -9.94 -21.73 -4.77
CA GLY A 89 -10.11 -22.18 -3.38
C GLY A 89 -11.56 -22.60 -3.14
N LEU A 90 -12.51 -21.74 -3.53
CA LEU A 90 -13.93 -21.96 -3.34
C LEU A 90 -14.45 -23.19 -4.10
N VAL A 91 -14.02 -23.40 -5.35
CA VAL A 91 -14.40 -24.59 -6.14
C VAL A 91 -13.88 -25.88 -5.52
N ARG A 92 -12.66 -25.88 -4.98
CA ARG A 92 -12.09 -27.04 -4.28
C ARG A 92 -12.83 -27.35 -2.98
N GLU A 93 -13.23 -26.32 -2.25
CA GLU A 93 -13.95 -26.47 -0.98
C GLU A 93 -15.41 -26.88 -1.15
N THR A 94 -16.11 -26.31 -2.14
CA THR A 94 -17.55 -26.60 -2.35
C THR A 94 -17.83 -27.74 -3.33
N GLY A 95 -16.84 -28.17 -4.13
CA GLY A 95 -17.00 -29.28 -5.08
C GLY A 95 -18.08 -29.03 -6.14
N LYS A 96 -18.37 -27.76 -6.47
CA LYS A 96 -19.45 -27.39 -7.40
C LYS A 96 -19.18 -27.91 -8.82
N PRO A 97 -20.22 -28.36 -9.56
CA PRO A 97 -20.07 -28.80 -10.95
C PRO A 97 -19.77 -27.62 -11.89
N GLU A 98 -19.07 -27.90 -12.99
CA GLU A 98 -18.58 -26.90 -13.97
C GLU A 98 -19.68 -25.99 -14.53
N CYS A 99 -20.92 -26.47 -14.60
CA CYS A 99 -22.07 -25.67 -15.04
C CYS A 99 -22.35 -24.46 -14.12
N GLN A 100 -21.97 -24.52 -12.84
CA GLN A 100 -22.17 -23.44 -11.87
C GLN A 100 -20.97 -22.51 -11.75
N TRP A 101 -19.84 -22.83 -12.39
CA TRP A 101 -18.59 -22.08 -12.27
C TRP A 101 -18.69 -20.68 -12.84
N ARG A 102 -19.42 -20.50 -13.95
CA ARG A 102 -19.65 -19.19 -14.56
C ARG A 102 -20.44 -18.26 -13.66
N ASP A 103 -21.53 -18.76 -13.08
CA ASP A 103 -22.39 -17.94 -12.21
C ASP A 103 -21.69 -17.61 -10.89
N LEU A 104 -20.90 -18.55 -10.38
CA LEU A 104 -20.07 -18.33 -9.20
C LEU A 104 -18.95 -17.32 -9.47
N ALA A 105 -18.27 -17.40 -10.62
CA ALA A 105 -17.23 -16.44 -10.99
C ALA A 105 -17.81 -15.04 -11.19
N LYS A 106 -19.01 -14.92 -11.80
CA LYS A 106 -19.74 -13.65 -11.89
C LYS A 106 -20.10 -13.10 -10.52
N ALA A 107 -20.63 -13.93 -9.62
CA ALA A 107 -20.94 -13.52 -8.25
C ALA A 107 -19.69 -13.00 -7.52
N LEU A 108 -18.58 -13.74 -7.61
CA LEU A 108 -17.32 -13.37 -6.98
C LEU A 108 -16.75 -12.05 -7.52
N VAL A 109 -16.77 -11.84 -8.83
CA VAL A 109 -16.29 -10.58 -9.45
C VAL A 109 -17.21 -9.43 -9.06
N ARG A 110 -18.54 -9.65 -9.02
CA ARG A 110 -19.50 -8.63 -8.58
C ARG A 110 -19.26 -8.24 -7.12
N ASP A 111 -19.06 -9.22 -6.24
CA ASP A 111 -18.83 -8.97 -4.82
C ASP A 111 -17.49 -8.24 -4.58
N PHE A 112 -16.50 -8.50 -5.44
CA PHE A 112 -15.18 -7.85 -5.36
C PHE A 112 -15.14 -6.43 -5.94
N THR A 113 -15.86 -6.18 -7.04
CA THR A 113 -15.81 -4.91 -7.80
C THR A 113 -16.99 -4.00 -7.55
N GLY A 114 -18.08 -4.51 -6.96
CA GLY A 114 -19.36 -3.79 -6.81
C GLY A 114 -20.08 -3.52 -8.13
N CYS A 115 -19.60 -4.08 -9.26
CA CYS A 115 -20.10 -3.77 -10.60
C CYS A 115 -21.01 -4.87 -11.13
N GLU A 116 -22.18 -4.48 -11.66
CA GLU A 116 -23.12 -5.42 -12.27
C GLU A 116 -22.71 -5.86 -13.68
N ARG A 117 -21.96 -5.02 -14.39
CA ARG A 117 -21.47 -5.31 -15.74
C ARG A 117 -20.06 -5.88 -15.67
N ILE A 118 -19.97 -7.18 -15.91
CA ILE A 118 -18.74 -7.94 -15.86
C ILE A 118 -18.41 -8.44 -17.26
N GLU A 119 -17.18 -8.20 -17.70
CA GLU A 119 -16.72 -8.66 -19.01
C GLU A 119 -16.77 -10.19 -19.10
N ALA A 120 -17.43 -10.70 -20.14
CA ALA A 120 -17.52 -12.14 -20.38
C ALA A 120 -16.13 -12.77 -20.56
N ALA A 121 -15.20 -12.05 -21.20
CA ALA A 121 -13.81 -12.49 -21.39
C ALA A 121 -13.07 -12.71 -20.05
N LEU A 122 -13.31 -11.84 -19.05
CA LEU A 122 -12.73 -12.00 -17.71
C LEU A 122 -13.29 -13.24 -17.02
N VAL A 123 -14.61 -13.46 -17.09
CA VAL A 123 -15.26 -14.65 -16.53
C VAL A 123 -14.77 -15.92 -17.22
N ASP A 124 -14.65 -15.90 -18.55
CA ASP A 124 -14.11 -16.99 -19.35
C ASP A 124 -12.65 -17.29 -18.99
N TRP A 125 -11.85 -16.26 -18.70
CA TRP A 125 -10.46 -16.44 -18.28
C TRP A 125 -10.35 -17.00 -16.85
N ILE A 126 -11.23 -16.58 -15.93
CA ILE A 126 -11.30 -17.12 -14.56
C ILE A 126 -11.71 -18.60 -14.59
N VAL A 127 -12.76 -18.94 -15.36
CA VAL A 127 -13.33 -20.29 -15.48
C VAL A 127 -12.47 -21.19 -16.40
N GLY A 128 -11.70 -20.59 -17.30
CA GLY A 128 -10.90 -21.27 -18.30
C GLY A 128 -9.97 -22.32 -17.70
N LYS A 129 -9.80 -23.44 -18.42
CA LYS A 129 -9.04 -24.60 -17.93
C LYS A 129 -7.68 -24.16 -17.41
N TRP A 130 -7.49 -24.44 -16.13
CA TRP A 130 -6.21 -24.32 -15.48
C TRP A 130 -5.32 -25.49 -15.92
N PRO A 131 -4.02 -25.27 -16.16
CA PRO A 131 -3.08 -26.38 -16.28
C PRO A 131 -3.15 -27.14 -14.96
N GLN A 132 -3.75 -28.31 -15.00
CA GLN A 132 -3.66 -29.24 -13.89
C GLN A 132 -2.19 -29.58 -13.73
N PRO A 133 -1.59 -29.47 -12.52
CA PRO A 133 -0.32 -30.11 -12.30
C PRO A 133 -0.56 -31.58 -12.64
N PRO A 134 0.25 -32.15 -13.55
CA PRO A 134 -0.02 -33.45 -14.09
C PRO A 134 -0.10 -34.44 -12.92
N SER A 135 -1.23 -35.13 -12.81
CA SER A 135 -1.60 -35.95 -11.65
C SER A 135 -0.83 -37.28 -11.55
N GLY A 136 0.40 -37.32 -12.08
CA GLY A 136 1.29 -38.47 -12.05
C GLY A 136 2.67 -38.08 -11.50
N PRO A 137 3.30 -38.93 -10.66
CA PRO A 137 4.57 -38.62 -10.00
C PRO A 137 5.72 -38.34 -10.99
N ALA A 138 5.66 -38.89 -12.20
CA ALA A 138 6.66 -38.66 -13.25
C ALA A 138 6.63 -37.23 -13.81
N ALA A 139 5.50 -36.54 -13.71
CA ALA A 139 5.30 -35.27 -14.38
C ALA A 139 5.47 -34.06 -13.45
N LEU A 140 5.43 -34.27 -12.12
CA LEU A 140 5.85 -33.30 -11.12
C LEU A 140 7.34 -32.93 -11.25
N GLY A 141 8.21 -33.92 -11.47
CA GLY A 141 9.64 -33.68 -11.64
C GLY A 141 10.00 -32.88 -12.90
N VAL A 142 9.21 -33.02 -13.97
CA VAL A 142 9.40 -32.25 -15.21
C VAL A 142 8.96 -30.80 -15.02
N TRP A 143 7.82 -30.58 -14.36
CA TRP A 143 7.32 -29.24 -14.07
C TRP A 143 8.19 -28.46 -13.08
N GLU A 144 8.71 -29.13 -12.06
CA GLU A 144 9.60 -28.51 -11.07
C GLU A 144 10.94 -28.13 -11.69
N LYS A 145 11.50 -28.99 -12.56
CA LYS A 145 12.72 -28.68 -13.32
C LYS A 145 12.52 -27.51 -14.28
N GLN A 146 11.38 -27.44 -14.95
CA GLN A 146 11.07 -26.34 -15.87
C GLN A 146 10.78 -25.01 -15.16
N GLN A 147 10.24 -25.05 -13.94
CA GLN A 147 10.14 -23.88 -13.06
C GLN A 147 11.53 -23.41 -12.61
N GLN A 148 12.42 -24.33 -12.24
CA GLN A 148 13.80 -24.04 -11.83
C GLN A 148 14.58 -23.36 -12.97
N ASP A 149 14.49 -23.91 -14.19
CA ASP A 149 15.18 -23.38 -15.38
C ASP A 149 14.64 -22.00 -15.79
N GLN A 150 13.35 -21.74 -15.60
CA GLN A 150 12.76 -20.41 -15.82
C GLN A 150 13.19 -19.40 -14.74
N GLN A 151 13.50 -19.85 -13.53
CA GLN A 151 13.98 -19.00 -12.45
C GLN A 151 15.44 -18.59 -12.68
N THR A 152 16.29 -19.55 -13.09
CA THR A 152 17.71 -19.31 -13.38
C THR A 152 17.90 -18.36 -14.57
N LEU A 153 17.13 -18.54 -15.66
CA LEU A 153 17.12 -17.61 -16.79
C LEU A 153 16.74 -16.18 -16.39
N ARG A 154 15.77 -16.05 -15.48
CA ARG A 154 15.29 -14.74 -15.01
C ARG A 154 16.29 -14.03 -14.10
N ASP A 155 17.07 -14.78 -13.34
CA ASP A 155 18.13 -14.26 -12.46
C ASP A 155 19.41 -13.92 -13.26
N GLU A 156 19.70 -14.62 -14.35
CA GLU A 156 20.78 -14.27 -15.29
C GLU A 156 20.51 -12.98 -16.05
N THR A 157 19.24 -12.70 -16.40
CA THR A 157 18.86 -11.47 -17.12
C THR A 157 18.87 -10.22 -16.21
N LYS A 158 19.10 -10.38 -14.90
CA LYS A 158 19.17 -9.29 -13.91
C LYS A 158 20.60 -8.92 -13.46
N ARG A 159 21.63 -9.60 -13.98
CA ARG A 159 23.04 -9.20 -13.82
C ARG A 159 23.50 -8.32 -14.97
#